data_AF-A0A015KDX2-F1
#
_entry.id   AF-A0A015KDX2-F1
#
_cell.length_a   1.000
_cell.length_b   1.000
_cell.length_c   1.000
_cell.angle_alpha   90.00
_cell.angle_beta   90.00
_cell.angle_gamma   90.00
#
_symmetry.space_group_name_H-M   'P 1'
#
loop_
_entity.id
_entity.type
_entity.pdbx_description
1 polymer ?
#
loop_
_entity_poly.entity_id
_entity_poly.type
_entity_poly.pdbx_seq_one_letter_code
_entity_poly.pdbx_strand_id
1 'polypeptide(L)' 'MTKQVKELLKSFFLNGNLNQKDKMSAKDMYNELLTFVESGELKAEDVPKIITIQNWISAYARTFKEQATENMVNNAL' A
#
# COMPACT_ATOMS: atom_id res chain seq x y z
N MET A 1 3.98 -10.24 6.61
CA MET A 1 4.10 -9.71 5.24
C MET A 1 5.56 -9.56 4.90
N THR A 2 5.98 -10.14 3.78
CA THR A 2 7.34 -10.03 3.24
C THR A 2 7.66 -8.58 2.86
N LYS A 3 8.94 -8.28 2.63
CA LYS A 3 9.36 -6.96 2.15
C LYS A 3 8.72 -6.63 0.79
N GLN A 4 8.72 -7.60 -0.14
CA GLN A 4 8.15 -7.43 -1.48
C GLN A 4 6.66 -7.06 -1.44
N VAL A 5 5.85 -7.77 -0.65
CA VAL A 5 4.42 -7.46 -0.49
C VAL A 5 4.22 -6.04 0.04
N LYS A 6 5.03 -5.60 1.01
CA LYS A 6 4.93 -4.23 1.55
C LYS A 6 5.26 -3.17 0.49
N GLU A 7 6.26 -3.40 -0.36
CA GLU A 7 6.60 -2.47 -1.44
C GLU A 7 5.50 -2.41 -2.52
N LEU A 8 4.86 -3.53 -2.85
CA LEU A 8 3.70 -3.55 -3.75
C LEU A 8 2.50 -2.81 -3.16
N LEU A 9 2.14 -3.07 -1.91
CA LEU A 9 1.05 -2.33 -1.25
C LEU A 9 1.33 -0.83 -1.18
N LYS A 10 2.60 -0.44 -1.02
CA LYS A 10 3.05 0.96 -1.06
C LYS A 10 2.87 1.57 -2.45
N SER A 11 3.27 0.89 -3.51
CA SER A 11 3.11 1.43 -4.87
C SER A 11 1.63 1.61 -5.23
N PHE A 12 0.77 0.64 -4.91
CA PHE A 12 -0.68 0.75 -5.12
C PHE A 12 -1.29 1.93 -4.37
N PHE A 13 -0.93 2.11 -3.10
CA PHE A 13 -1.41 3.23 -2.29
C PHE A 13 -0.97 4.58 -2.87
N LEU A 14 0.30 4.71 -3.27
CA LEU A 14 0.84 5.95 -3.80
C LEU A 14 0.25 6.30 -5.18
N ASN A 15 0.04 5.31 -6.05
CA ASN A 15 -0.64 5.52 -7.34
C ASN A 15 -2.04 6.10 -7.14
N GLY A 16 -2.80 5.57 -6.18
CA GLY A 16 -4.12 6.10 -5.81
C GLY A 16 -4.11 7.52 -5.23
N ASN A 17 -3.00 7.94 -4.62
CA ASN A 17 -2.82 9.33 -4.17
C ASN A 17 -2.44 10.27 -5.32
N LEU A 18 -1.69 9.79 -6.33
CA LEU A 18 -1.33 10.55 -7.52
C LEU A 18 -2.53 10.74 -8.46
N ASN A 19 -3.34 9.68 -8.63
CA ASN A 19 -4.53 9.69 -9.45
C ASN A 19 -5.66 8.94 -8.74
N GLN A 20 -6.72 9.67 -8.40
CA GLN A 20 -7.85 9.12 -7.65
C GLN A 20 -8.56 7.97 -8.37
N LYS A 21 -8.47 7.89 -9.71
CA LYS A 21 -9.01 6.77 -10.50
C LYS A 21 -8.27 5.45 -10.24
N ASP A 22 -7.02 5.53 -9.79
CA ASP A 22 -6.17 4.36 -9.49
C ASP A 22 -6.25 3.96 -8.01
N LYS A 23 -7.14 4.60 -7.23
CA LYS A 23 -7.29 4.33 -5.80
C LYS A 23 -7.87 2.93 -5.57
N MET A 24 -7.07 2.07 -4.96
CA MET A 24 -7.44 0.70 -4.61
C MET A 24 -8.00 0.59 -3.20
N SER A 25 -9.09 -0.16 -3.03
CA SER A 25 -9.52 -0.68 -1.73
C SER A 25 -8.61 -1.83 -1.26
N ALA A 26 -8.75 -2.28 -0.01
CA ALA A 26 -8.03 -3.46 0.47
C ALA A 26 -8.37 -4.74 -0.32
N LYS A 27 -9.59 -4.83 -0.85
CA LYS A 27 -10.01 -5.95 -1.71
C LYS A 27 -9.36 -5.84 -3.10
N ASP A 28 -9.27 -4.62 -3.65
CA ASP A 28 -8.63 -4.41 -4.95
C ASP A 28 -7.13 -4.72 -4.87
N MET A 29 -6.44 -4.25 -3.81
CA MET A 29 -5.03 -4.60 -3.59
C MET A 29 -4.82 -6.10 -3.39
N TYR A 30 -5.76 -6.80 -2.73
CA TYR A 30 -5.69 -8.25 -2.61
C TYR A 30 -5.79 -8.94 -3.98
N ASN A 31 -6.75 -8.52 -4.81
CA ASN A 31 -6.92 -9.05 -6.15
C ASN A 31 -5.70 -8.76 -7.03
N GLU A 32 -5.15 -7.55 -6.92
CA GLU A 32 -3.93 -7.17 -7.64
C GLU A 32 -2.77 -8.05 -7.19
N LEU A 33 -2.58 -8.31 -5.90
CA LEU A 33 -1.54 -9.25 -5.44
C LEU A 33 -1.71 -10.66 -6.00
N LEU A 34 -2.94 -11.09 -6.31
CA LEU A 34 -3.15 -12.39 -6.97
C LEU A 34 -2.66 -12.40 -8.41
N THR A 35 -2.65 -11.27 -9.14
CA THR A 35 -2.08 -11.21 -10.50
C THR A 35 -0.56 -11.45 -10.47
N PHE A 36 0.13 -11.00 -9.42
CA PHE A 36 1.56 -11.30 -9.19
C PHE A 36 1.79 -12.76 -8.79
N VAL A 37 0.81 -13.43 -8.19
CA VAL A 37 0.87 -14.88 -7.95
C VAL A 37 0.70 -15.64 -9.26
N GLU A 38 -0.25 -15.22 -10.10
CA GLU A 38 -0.49 -15.79 -11.41
C GLU A 38 0.73 -15.64 -12.34
N SER A 39 1.46 -14.53 -12.26
CA SER A 39 2.70 -14.31 -13.02
C SER A 39 3.92 -15.03 -12.43
N GLY A 40 3.82 -15.61 -11.24
CA GLY A 40 4.93 -16.26 -10.52
C GLY A 40 5.89 -15.29 -9.84
N GLU A 41 5.60 -13.99 -9.83
CA GLU A 41 6.39 -12.95 -9.16
C GLU A 41 6.23 -13.00 -7.63
N LEU A 42 5.10 -13.52 -7.14
CA LEU A 42 4.79 -13.67 -5.73
C LEU A 42 4.34 -15.11 -5.42
N LYS A 43 4.69 -15.61 -4.22
CA LYS A 43 4.13 -16.88 -3.75
C LYS A 43 2.75 -16.66 -3.14
N ALA A 44 1.82 -17.58 -3.39
CA ALA A 44 0.46 -17.51 -2.81
C ALA A 44 0.46 -17.41 -1.27
N GLU A 45 1.40 -18.09 -0.61
CA GLU A 45 1.58 -18.05 0.85
C GLU A 45 2.01 -16.68 1.40
N ASP A 46 2.59 -15.83 0.56
CA ASP A 46 3.01 -14.48 0.93
C ASP A 46 1.86 -13.47 0.88
N VAL A 47 0.75 -13.80 0.21
CA VAL A 47 -0.41 -12.92 0.08
C VAL A 47 -1.13 -12.77 1.43
N PRO A 48 -1.17 -11.56 2.02
CA PRO A 48 -1.86 -11.32 3.26
C PRO A 48 -3.38 -11.34 3.08
N LYS A 49 -4.10 -11.67 4.16
CA LYS A 49 -5.57 -11.54 4.18
C LYS A 49 -6.00 -10.09 3.98
N ILE A 50 -7.19 -9.87 3.41
CA ILE A 50 -7.77 -8.53 3.19
C ILE A 50 -7.78 -7.68 4.47
N ILE A 51 -8.12 -8.24 5.63
CA ILE A 51 -8.11 -7.52 6.92
C ILE A 51 -6.69 -7.03 7.28
N THR A 52 -5.66 -7.81 6.97
CA THR A 52 -4.26 -7.40 7.18
C THR A 52 -3.86 -6.26 6.25
N ILE A 53 -4.31 -6.30 4.99
CA ILE A 53 -4.10 -5.22 4.01
C ILE A 53 -4.81 -3.94 4.49
N GLN A 54 -6.06 -4.04 4.93
CA GLN A 54 -6.82 -2.91 5.46
C GLN A 54 -6.11 -2.24 6.65
N ASN A 55 -5.68 -3.05 7.63
CA ASN A 55 -4.93 -2.54 8.79
C ASN A 55 -3.61 -1.88 8.38
N TRP A 56 -2.93 -2.46 7.39
CA TRP A 56 -1.69 -1.88 6.84
C TRP A 56 -1.93 -0.54 6.15
N ILE A 57 -2.98 -0.42 5.32
CA ILE A 57 -3.36 0.84 4.67
C ILE A 57 -3.63 1.91 5.72
N SER A 58 -4.41 1.60 6.77
CA SER A 58 -4.72 2.55 7.84
C SER A 58 -3.46 3.02 8.58
N ALA A 59 -2.55 2.10 8.91
CA ALA A 59 -1.29 2.43 9.56
C ALA A 59 -0.38 3.28 8.66
N TYR A 60 -0.23 2.87 7.40
CA TYR A 60 0.62 3.56 6.42
C TYR A 60 0.10 4.97 6.11
N ALA A 61 -1.22 5.14 5.95
CA ALA A 61 -1.84 6.44 5.72
C ALA A 61 -1.63 7.40 6.91
N ARG A 62 -1.63 6.89 8.14
CA ARG A 62 -1.34 7.69 9.34
C ARG A 62 0.10 8.19 9.31
N THR A 63 1.07 7.29 9.13
CA THR A 63 2.49 7.65 9.10
C THR A 63 2.83 8.58 7.92
N PHE A 64 2.18 8.37 6.78
CA PHE A 64 2.37 9.20 5.59
C PHE A 64 1.89 10.64 5.81
N LYS A 65 0.75 10.83 6.50
CA LYS A 65 0.26 12.16 6.87
C LYS A 65 1.18 12.84 7.89
N GLU A 66 1.61 12.11 8.92
CA GLU A 66 2.53 12.62 9.95
C GLU A 66 3.83 13.14 9.29
N GLN A 67 4.44 12.36 8.39
CA GLN A 67 5.64 12.77 7.65
C GLN A 67 5.41 13.97 6.73
N ALA A 68 4.26 14.03 6.05
CA ALA A 68 3.93 15.18 5.22
C ALA A 68 3.80 16.46 6.06
N THR A 69 3.16 16.37 7.23
CA THR A 69 3.03 17.50 8.17
C THR A 69 4.38 17.91 8.76
N GLU A 70 5.22 16.97 9.20
CA GLU A 70 6.56 17.25 9.71
C GLU A 70 7.44 17.96 8.68
N ASN A 71 7.42 17.49 7.42
CA ASN A 71 8.16 18.13 6.33
C ASN A 71 7.66 19.55 6.03
N MET A 72 6.36 19.81 6.15
CA MET A 72 5.80 21.16 5.98
C MET A 72 6.25 22.11 7.10
N VAL A 73 6.34 21.64 8.34
CA VAL A 73 6.79 22.46 9.49
C VAL A 73 8.29 22.76 9.38
N ASN A 74 9.11 21.77 9.04
CA ASN A 74 10.56 21.94 8.93
C ASN A 74 11.00 22.80 7.75
N ASN A 75 10.22 22.86 6.66
CA ASN A 75 10.51 23.69 5.48
C ASN A 75 9.95 25.13 5.59
N ALA A 76 9.21 25.45 6.66
CA ALA A 76 8.62 26.78 6.90
C ALA A 76 9.39 27.61 7.95
N LEU A 77 10.45 27.06 8.54
CA LEU A 77 11.39 27.68 9.47
C LEU A 77 12.72 27.96 8.76
#